data_AF-A0A1A8WH69-F1
#
_entry.id   AF-A0A1A8WH69-F1
#
_cell.length_a   1.000
_cell.length_b   1.000
_cell.length_c   1.000
_cell.angle_alpha   90.00
_cell.angle_beta   90.00
_cell.angle_gamma   90.00
#
_symmetry.space_group_name_H-M   'P 1'
#
loop_
_entity.id
_entity.type
_entity.pdbx_description
1 polymer ?
#
loop_
_entity_poly.entity_id
_entity_poly.type
_entity_poly.pdbx_seq_one_letter_code
_entity_poly.pdbx_strand_id
1 'polypeptide(L)'
;MAFSDTAPIRLSDNHYNKLDDRASSRGDDSKCDQIISELGNEFNNTDFRLFCKKLTGSLKEYKVMPTVLVLDKYRCKYFNLWICDRMSKVSDDFKHSKFNDIKTKITNIWQENNLESTCTWHFISYLDDLDYDKIKKLYEYALNYHTFKPYFVTRNKPCNTEYKNYIEESLKIYEEAKHKCTPVSHEESLLCTALQDVQSVYKSDELSKITCNGEISIDKIRAEVQKLLTKEQATLPPQAGASQSDSDQSVIKNPVQLHESTPEETSSFSNTQKATSVVFPLFGILLSFFLFYKFTPAGTWLHSHLQSKKTVSSNLNEEETHDLLENTHNSIIENSNTHHLVGYHPS
;
A
#
# COMPACT_ATOMS: atom_id res chain seq x y z
N MET A 1 16.24 9.64 30.00
CA MET A 1 16.68 9.39 28.62
C MET A 1 16.95 10.75 27.98
N ALA A 2 18.21 11.11 27.73
CA ALA A 2 18.53 12.35 27.03
C ALA A 2 18.11 12.18 25.56
N PHE A 3 17.13 12.95 25.12
CA PHE A 3 16.62 12.87 23.75
C PHE A 3 17.51 13.71 22.84
N SER A 4 18.10 13.08 21.84
CA SER A 4 18.99 13.73 20.86
C SER A 4 18.25 14.79 20.03
N ASP A 5 18.87 15.97 19.86
CA ASP A 5 18.45 17.06 18.97
C ASP A 5 18.77 16.80 17.49
N THR A 6 19.23 15.59 17.14
CA THR A 6 19.50 15.21 15.76
C THR A 6 18.24 15.21 14.90
N ALA A 7 18.38 15.73 13.67
CA ALA A 7 17.34 15.75 12.65
C ALA A 7 16.70 14.36 12.43
N PRO A 8 15.40 14.29 12.06
CA PRO A 8 14.70 13.03 11.93
C PRO A 8 15.20 12.28 10.69
N ILE A 9 15.55 11.01 10.87
CA ILE A 9 16.01 10.16 9.77
C ILE A 9 14.85 9.93 8.78
N ARG A 10 15.14 10.02 7.47
CA ARG A 10 14.27 9.48 6.40
C ARG A 10 14.36 7.96 6.42
N LEU A 11 13.32 7.33 6.95
CA LEU A 11 13.22 5.89 7.07
C LEU A 11 13.19 5.17 5.71
N SER A 12 12.67 5.81 4.66
CA SER A 12 12.75 5.30 3.28
C SER A 12 14.20 5.07 2.86
N ASP A 13 15.04 6.09 3.02
CA ASP A 13 16.44 6.05 2.61
C ASP A 13 17.20 5.02 3.45
N ASN A 14 16.94 5.00 4.76
CA ASN A 14 17.51 4.01 5.66
C ASN A 14 17.12 2.58 5.26
N HIS A 15 15.86 2.36 4.87
CA HIS A 15 15.38 1.06 4.43
C HIS A 15 16.10 0.59 3.17
N TYR A 16 16.20 1.43 2.16
CA TYR A 16 16.91 1.10 0.92
C TYR A 16 18.41 0.89 1.12
N ASN A 17 19.05 1.71 1.98
CA ASN A 17 20.47 1.53 2.29
C ASN A 17 20.72 0.21 3.04
N LYS A 18 19.82 -0.19 3.95
CA LYS A 18 19.90 -1.51 4.60
C LYS A 18 19.79 -2.67 3.61
N LEU A 19 18.93 -2.55 2.58
CA LEU A 19 18.84 -3.54 1.51
C LEU A 19 20.16 -3.62 0.74
N ASP A 20 20.70 -2.47 0.35
CA ASP A 20 21.98 -2.37 -0.34
C ASP A 20 23.13 -3.02 0.47
N ASP A 21 23.27 -2.65 1.74
CA ASP A 21 24.40 -3.06 2.58
C ASP A 21 24.35 -4.55 2.91
N ARG A 22 23.18 -5.05 3.32
CA ARG A 22 23.01 -6.46 3.72
C ARG A 22 23.20 -7.41 2.55
N ALA A 23 22.71 -7.04 1.37
CA ALA A 23 22.72 -7.90 0.20
C ALA A 23 24.04 -7.93 -0.54
N SER A 24 24.85 -6.86 -0.46
CA SER A 24 26.12 -6.75 -1.22
C SER A 24 27.10 -7.90 -0.93
N SER A 25 27.14 -8.41 0.30
CA SER A 25 27.99 -9.55 0.70
C SER A 25 27.39 -10.93 0.38
N ARG A 26 26.10 -10.98 0.04
CA ARG A 26 25.33 -12.21 -0.20
C ARG A 26 24.96 -12.40 -1.68
N GLY A 27 25.41 -11.49 -2.54
CA GLY A 27 25.18 -11.55 -3.98
C GLY A 27 25.82 -12.76 -4.65
N ASP A 28 25.26 -13.15 -5.79
CA ASP A 28 25.72 -14.28 -6.59
C ASP A 28 26.58 -13.77 -7.75
N ASP A 29 27.90 -13.75 -7.56
CA ASP A 29 28.85 -13.31 -8.58
C ASP A 29 28.75 -14.15 -9.87
N SER A 30 28.54 -15.47 -9.76
CA SER A 30 28.45 -16.36 -10.91
C SER A 30 27.20 -16.05 -11.74
N LYS A 31 26.06 -15.84 -11.09
CA LYS A 31 24.82 -15.44 -11.78
C LYS A 31 24.98 -14.07 -12.41
N CYS A 32 25.67 -13.13 -11.75
CA CYS A 32 25.92 -11.82 -12.32
C CYS A 32 26.81 -11.85 -13.57
N ASP A 33 27.88 -12.65 -13.54
CA ASP A 33 28.75 -12.82 -14.72
C ASP A 33 27.98 -13.47 -15.88
N GLN A 34 27.11 -14.44 -15.58
CA GLN A 34 26.20 -15.02 -16.57
C GLN A 34 25.26 -13.95 -17.18
N ILE A 35 24.55 -13.19 -16.36
CA ILE A 35 23.61 -12.16 -16.84
C ILE A 35 24.33 -11.11 -17.68
N ILE A 36 25.51 -10.66 -17.25
CA ILE A 36 26.33 -9.69 -18.00
C ILE A 36 26.69 -10.26 -19.37
N SER A 37 27.12 -11.52 -19.44
CA SER A 37 27.46 -12.17 -20.71
C SER A 37 26.27 -12.27 -21.67
N GLU A 38 25.06 -12.46 -21.14
CA GLU A 38 23.82 -12.57 -21.92
C GLU A 38 23.28 -11.21 -22.37
N LEU A 39 23.47 -10.15 -21.57
CA LEU A 39 23.03 -8.79 -21.91
C LEU A 39 24.00 -8.10 -22.89
N GLY A 40 25.29 -8.38 -22.77
CA GLY A 40 26.35 -7.85 -23.63
C GLY A 40 27.37 -6.97 -22.89
N ASN A 41 28.48 -6.68 -23.57
CA ASN A 41 29.65 -6.01 -22.99
C ASN A 41 29.37 -4.61 -22.41
N GLU A 42 28.31 -3.92 -22.85
CA GLU A 42 27.93 -2.61 -22.30
C GLU A 42 27.52 -2.68 -20.81
N PHE A 43 27.00 -3.83 -20.38
CA PHE A 43 26.66 -4.12 -18.97
C PHE A 43 27.84 -4.68 -18.18
N ASN A 44 29.00 -4.89 -18.80
CA ASN A 44 30.22 -5.27 -18.12
C ASN A 44 30.90 -4.05 -17.48
N ASN A 45 30.18 -3.42 -16.56
CA ASN A 45 30.63 -2.26 -15.81
C ASN A 45 30.38 -2.45 -14.31
N THR A 46 31.10 -1.68 -13.50
CA THR A 46 31.07 -1.79 -12.04
C THR A 46 29.67 -1.54 -11.48
N ASP A 47 28.93 -0.59 -12.04
CA ASP A 47 27.62 -0.18 -11.52
C ASP A 47 26.58 -1.27 -11.71
N PHE A 48 26.50 -1.86 -12.91
CA PHE A 48 25.61 -2.99 -13.17
C PHE A 48 26.00 -4.23 -12.36
N ARG A 49 27.30 -4.52 -12.26
CA ARG A 49 27.77 -5.66 -11.45
C ARG A 49 27.40 -5.48 -9.97
N LEU A 50 27.55 -4.26 -9.43
CA LEU A 50 27.16 -3.93 -8.05
C LEU A 50 25.63 -4.04 -7.86
N PHE A 51 24.84 -3.52 -8.80
CA PHE A 51 23.39 -3.68 -8.81
C PHE A 51 22.99 -5.15 -8.81
N CYS A 52 23.56 -5.96 -9.71
CA CYS A 52 23.25 -7.38 -9.80
C CYS A 52 23.57 -8.13 -8.50
N LYS A 53 24.71 -7.83 -7.85
CA LYS A 53 25.06 -8.44 -6.56
C LYS A 53 24.06 -8.07 -5.47
N LYS A 54 23.68 -6.79 -5.37
CA LYS A 54 22.66 -6.33 -4.43
C LYS A 54 21.31 -6.99 -4.70
N LEU A 55 20.91 -7.11 -5.96
CA LEU A 55 19.64 -7.72 -6.36
C LEU A 55 19.59 -9.21 -6.02
N THR A 56 20.56 -9.98 -6.48
CA THR A 56 20.63 -11.44 -6.25
C THR A 56 20.71 -11.76 -4.75
N GLY A 57 21.54 -11.03 -4.00
CA GLY A 57 21.62 -11.19 -2.55
C GLY A 57 20.31 -10.81 -1.83
N SER A 58 19.63 -9.77 -2.31
CA SER A 58 18.37 -9.32 -1.75
C SER A 58 17.23 -10.31 -1.99
N LEU A 59 17.13 -10.86 -3.20
CA LEU A 59 16.12 -11.87 -3.54
C LEU A 59 16.32 -13.13 -2.68
N LYS A 60 17.56 -13.59 -2.52
CA LYS A 60 17.89 -14.74 -1.68
C LYS A 60 17.53 -14.55 -0.21
N GLU A 61 17.76 -13.35 0.32
CA GLU A 61 17.58 -13.05 1.75
C GLU A 61 16.20 -12.45 2.09
N TYR A 62 15.30 -12.30 1.11
CA TYR A 62 14.03 -11.57 1.27
C TYR A 62 13.23 -12.00 2.52
N LYS A 63 13.13 -13.32 2.76
CA LYS A 63 12.36 -13.88 3.89
C LYS A 63 12.91 -13.50 5.27
N VAL A 64 14.21 -13.21 5.36
CA VAL A 64 14.92 -12.90 6.62
C VAL A 64 15.30 -11.42 6.72
N MET A 65 14.83 -10.58 5.78
CA MET A 65 15.05 -9.14 5.81
C MET A 65 14.36 -8.44 6.99
N PRO A 66 14.89 -7.30 7.46
CA PRO A 66 14.26 -6.53 8.52
C PRO A 66 12.87 -6.03 8.10
N THR A 67 11.97 -5.93 9.06
CA THR A 67 10.59 -5.47 8.85
C THR A 67 10.51 -3.99 8.51
N VAL A 68 9.50 -3.58 7.73
CA VAL A 68 9.24 -2.17 7.34
C VAL A 68 8.36 -1.46 8.38
N LEU A 69 8.76 -1.50 9.66
CA LEU A 69 8.07 -0.84 10.78
C LEU A 69 6.53 -1.01 10.74
N VAL A 70 5.78 0.09 10.79
CA VAL A 70 4.30 0.12 10.76
C VAL A 70 3.71 -0.27 9.39
N LEU A 71 4.54 -0.36 8.35
CA LEU A 71 4.15 -0.66 6.97
C LEU A 71 4.65 -2.05 6.53
N ASP A 72 5.01 -2.93 7.46
CA ASP A 72 5.57 -4.26 7.13
C ASP A 72 4.62 -5.13 6.31
N LYS A 73 3.30 -4.95 6.45
CA LYS A 73 2.31 -5.59 5.58
C LYS A 73 2.50 -5.26 4.08
N TYR A 74 3.20 -4.17 3.78
CA TYR A 74 3.55 -3.73 2.43
C TYR A 74 5.03 -3.94 2.10
N ARG A 75 5.78 -4.71 2.89
CA ARG A 75 7.21 -5.00 2.68
C ARG A 75 7.52 -5.41 1.24
N CYS A 76 6.65 -6.22 0.63
CA CYS A 76 6.82 -6.62 -0.76
C CYS A 76 6.77 -5.43 -1.75
N LYS A 77 5.88 -4.46 -1.53
CA LYS A 77 5.76 -3.27 -2.36
C LYS A 77 7.00 -2.38 -2.23
N TYR A 78 7.48 -2.15 -1.00
CA TYR A 78 8.75 -1.45 -0.76
C TYR A 78 9.95 -2.14 -1.43
N PHE A 79 9.99 -3.47 -1.38
CA PHE A 79 11.05 -4.23 -2.04
C PHE A 79 11.01 -4.09 -3.57
N ASN A 80 9.82 -4.14 -4.18
CA ASN A 80 9.66 -3.88 -5.61
C ASN A 80 10.07 -2.44 -5.98
N LEU A 81 9.69 -1.43 -5.19
CA LEU A 81 10.09 -0.03 -5.41
C LEU A 81 11.60 0.17 -5.28
N TRP A 82 12.27 -0.53 -4.35
CA TRP A 82 13.73 -0.54 -4.25
C TRP A 82 14.36 -1.06 -5.54
N ILE A 83 13.83 -2.15 -6.11
CA ILE A 83 14.32 -2.70 -7.39
C ILE A 83 14.15 -1.68 -8.51
N CYS A 84 12.98 -1.03 -8.62
CA CYS A 84 12.75 0.02 -9.61
C CYS A 84 13.76 1.17 -9.47
N ASP A 85 13.99 1.67 -8.23
CA ASP A 85 14.93 2.76 -7.95
C ASP A 85 16.38 2.42 -8.27
N ARG A 86 16.82 1.20 -7.95
CA ARG A 86 18.20 0.78 -8.26
C ARG A 86 18.37 0.47 -9.73
N MET A 87 17.36 -0.09 -10.38
CA MET A 87 17.41 -0.40 -11.79
C MET A 87 17.44 0.86 -12.66
N SER A 88 16.71 1.93 -12.31
CA SER A 88 16.73 3.18 -13.09
C SER A 88 18.14 3.76 -13.24
N LYS A 89 18.97 3.61 -12.21
CA LYS A 89 20.36 4.09 -12.17
C LYS A 89 21.31 3.34 -13.10
N VAL A 90 20.99 2.11 -13.47
CA VAL A 90 21.84 1.26 -14.32
C VAL A 90 21.25 0.99 -15.71
N SER A 91 20.09 1.59 -16.02
CA SER A 91 19.35 1.36 -17.27
C SER A 91 18.99 2.65 -18.02
N ASP A 92 19.78 3.72 -17.79
CA ASP A 92 19.56 5.05 -18.37
C ASP A 92 18.11 5.53 -18.18
N ASP A 93 17.64 5.49 -16.93
CA ASP A 93 16.27 5.93 -16.58
C ASP A 93 15.20 5.19 -17.41
N PHE A 94 15.36 3.86 -17.51
CA PHE A 94 14.47 2.93 -18.21
C PHE A 94 14.45 3.04 -19.74
N LYS A 95 15.36 3.82 -20.34
CA LYS A 95 15.39 4.08 -21.80
C LYS A 95 16.30 3.15 -22.57
N HIS A 96 17.13 2.36 -21.89
CA HIS A 96 18.06 1.46 -22.56
C HIS A 96 17.32 0.44 -23.44
N SER A 97 17.82 0.18 -24.65
CA SER A 97 17.28 -0.82 -25.59
C SER A 97 17.14 -2.24 -24.99
N LYS A 98 17.94 -2.57 -23.98
CA LYS A 98 17.99 -3.86 -23.27
C LYS A 98 17.16 -3.87 -22.00
N PHE A 99 16.39 -2.83 -21.73
CA PHE A 99 15.59 -2.71 -20.52
C PHE A 99 14.61 -3.88 -20.31
N ASN A 100 13.93 -4.32 -21.37
CA ASN A 100 13.05 -5.49 -21.29
C ASN A 100 13.80 -6.81 -21.07
N ASP A 101 15.02 -6.92 -21.59
CA ASP A 101 15.89 -8.08 -21.32
C ASP A 101 16.27 -8.10 -19.84
N ILE A 102 16.66 -6.94 -19.26
CA ILE A 102 16.94 -6.80 -17.83
C ILE A 102 15.71 -7.19 -17.00
N LYS A 103 14.51 -6.65 -17.29
CA LYS A 103 13.26 -7.03 -16.61
C LYS A 103 13.09 -8.55 -16.59
N THR A 104 13.26 -9.19 -17.75
CA THR A 104 13.14 -10.64 -17.90
C THR A 104 14.15 -11.40 -17.03
N LYS A 105 15.42 -10.96 -17.00
CA LYS A 105 16.44 -11.58 -16.14
C LYS A 105 16.09 -11.46 -14.66
N ILE A 106 15.62 -10.29 -14.21
CA ILE A 106 15.21 -10.09 -12.81
C ILE A 106 14.05 -11.03 -12.46
N THR A 107 13.04 -11.14 -13.32
CA THR A 107 11.89 -12.04 -13.13
C THR A 107 12.32 -13.50 -13.02
N ASN A 108 13.25 -13.94 -13.87
CA ASN A 108 13.76 -15.31 -13.81
C ASN A 108 14.45 -15.60 -12.48
N ILE A 109 15.31 -14.70 -11.99
CA ILE A 109 15.95 -14.84 -10.68
C ILE A 109 14.89 -14.88 -9.56
N TRP A 110 13.85 -14.06 -9.69
CA TRP A 110 12.75 -14.04 -8.72
C TRP A 110 12.02 -15.39 -8.65
N GLN A 111 11.72 -15.98 -9.80
CA GLN A 111 11.10 -17.31 -9.92
C GLN A 111 11.99 -18.42 -9.36
N GLU A 112 13.29 -18.40 -9.67
CA GLU A 112 14.28 -19.36 -9.16
C GLU A 112 14.32 -19.36 -7.61
N ASN A 113 14.08 -18.20 -6.98
CA ASN A 113 14.03 -18.06 -5.52
C ASN A 113 12.66 -18.43 -4.91
N ASN A 114 11.69 -18.90 -5.71
CA ASN A 114 10.34 -19.30 -5.30
C ASN A 114 9.62 -18.23 -4.44
N LEU A 115 9.85 -16.96 -4.76
CA LEU A 115 9.33 -15.85 -3.96
C LEU A 115 7.88 -15.47 -4.29
N GLU A 116 7.32 -15.90 -5.42
CA GLU A 116 6.02 -15.44 -5.91
C GLU A 116 4.88 -15.61 -4.89
N SER A 117 4.88 -16.72 -4.16
CA SER A 117 3.91 -16.99 -3.07
C SER A 117 4.05 -16.05 -1.87
N THR A 118 5.20 -15.41 -1.68
CA THR A 118 5.54 -14.55 -0.54
C THR A 118 5.57 -13.06 -0.93
N CYS A 119 5.99 -12.77 -2.16
CA CYS A 119 6.13 -11.44 -2.70
C CYS A 119 6.07 -11.48 -4.24
N THR A 120 5.03 -10.88 -4.80
CA THR A 120 4.83 -10.73 -6.24
C THR A 120 5.76 -9.66 -6.81
N TRP A 121 6.28 -9.87 -8.03
CA TRP A 121 7.21 -8.95 -8.71
C TRP A 121 6.54 -7.72 -9.35
N HIS A 122 5.75 -6.96 -8.59
CA HIS A 122 5.08 -5.75 -9.08
C HIS A 122 5.98 -4.67 -9.71
N PHE A 123 7.31 -4.78 -9.57
CA PHE A 123 8.27 -3.89 -10.20
C PHE A 123 8.03 -3.76 -11.72
N ILE A 124 7.62 -4.82 -12.41
CA ILE A 124 7.30 -4.75 -13.85
C ILE A 124 6.19 -3.73 -14.10
N SER A 125 5.08 -3.86 -13.38
CA SER A 125 3.93 -2.96 -13.50
C SER A 125 4.29 -1.53 -13.11
N TYR A 126 5.09 -1.34 -12.06
CA TYR A 126 5.53 -0.01 -11.65
C TYR A 126 6.36 0.70 -12.72
N LEU A 127 7.23 -0.01 -13.42
CA LEU A 127 8.10 0.60 -14.44
C LEU A 127 7.37 1.02 -15.70
N ASP A 128 6.23 0.40 -15.97
CA ASP A 128 5.39 0.71 -17.13
C ASP A 128 4.29 1.74 -16.78
N ASP A 129 4.22 2.18 -15.52
CA ASP A 129 3.22 3.14 -15.03
C ASP A 129 3.74 4.58 -15.09
N LEU A 130 2.98 5.47 -15.73
CA LEU A 130 3.32 6.88 -15.89
C LEU A 130 3.36 7.65 -14.55
N ASP A 131 2.70 7.16 -13.51
CA ASP A 131 2.68 7.72 -12.17
C ASP A 131 3.69 7.04 -11.22
N TYR A 132 4.64 6.24 -11.73
CA TYR A 132 5.67 5.55 -10.93
C TYR A 132 6.31 6.43 -9.86
N ASP A 133 6.79 7.62 -10.24
CA ASP A 133 7.46 8.53 -9.30
C ASP A 133 6.53 8.98 -8.17
N LYS A 134 5.24 9.18 -8.47
CA LYS A 134 4.24 9.55 -7.47
C LYS A 134 3.93 8.37 -6.55
N ILE A 135 3.78 7.17 -7.11
CA ILE A 135 3.58 5.93 -6.35
C ILE A 135 4.72 5.76 -5.35
N LYS A 136 5.97 5.83 -5.83
CA LYS A 136 7.16 5.70 -5.00
C LYS A 136 7.19 6.74 -3.87
N LYS A 137 7.04 8.03 -4.22
CA LYS A 137 7.04 9.12 -3.23
C LYS A 137 5.94 8.99 -2.17
N LEU A 138 4.78 8.47 -2.55
CA LEU A 138 3.66 8.24 -1.63
C LEU A 138 4.01 7.21 -0.55
N TYR A 139 4.60 6.08 -0.96
CA TYR A 139 5.09 5.05 -0.03
C TYR A 139 6.24 5.55 0.84
N GLU A 140 7.20 6.27 0.27
CA GLU A 140 8.32 6.83 1.01
C GLU A 140 7.85 7.83 2.06
N TYR A 141 6.92 8.72 1.69
CA TYR A 141 6.34 9.69 2.61
C TYR A 141 5.58 9.00 3.75
N ALA A 142 4.78 7.97 3.46
CA ALA A 142 4.10 7.21 4.50
C ALA A 142 5.07 6.57 5.50
N LEU A 143 6.22 6.07 5.02
CA LEU A 143 7.25 5.51 5.90
C LEU A 143 7.97 6.60 6.70
N ASN A 144 8.31 7.71 6.08
CA ASN A 144 8.99 8.85 6.71
C ASN A 144 8.09 9.58 7.71
N TYR A 145 6.78 9.57 7.51
CA TYR A 145 5.82 10.17 8.43
C TYR A 145 5.94 9.60 9.85
N HIS A 146 6.36 8.33 9.99
CA HIS A 146 6.60 7.69 11.27
C HIS A 146 7.66 8.40 12.13
N THR A 147 8.73 8.93 11.52
CA THR A 147 9.75 9.72 12.23
C THR A 147 9.44 11.21 12.24
N PHE A 148 8.79 11.71 11.18
CA PHE A 148 8.51 13.13 11.03
C PHE A 148 7.44 13.61 12.01
N LYS A 149 6.35 12.86 12.20
CA LYS A 149 5.26 13.28 13.09
C LYS A 149 5.74 13.48 14.54
N PRO A 150 6.46 12.53 15.19
CA PRO A 150 6.98 12.76 16.53
C PRO A 150 7.96 13.93 16.61
N TYR A 151 8.76 14.15 15.57
CA TYR A 151 9.79 15.19 15.59
C TYR A 151 9.20 16.59 15.36
N PHE A 152 8.47 16.81 14.28
CA PHE A 152 7.97 18.13 13.91
C PHE A 152 6.66 18.48 14.61
N VAL A 153 5.74 17.53 14.82
CA VAL A 153 4.41 17.83 15.39
C VAL A 153 4.44 17.67 16.90
N THR A 154 4.86 16.51 17.42
CA THR A 154 4.81 16.26 18.87
C THR A 154 5.83 17.07 19.66
N ARG A 155 7.06 17.22 19.14
CA ARG A 155 8.14 17.97 19.81
C ARG A 155 8.27 19.42 19.33
N ASN A 156 7.48 19.83 18.33
CA ASN A 156 7.53 21.16 17.73
C ASN A 156 8.97 21.60 17.34
N LYS A 157 9.76 20.66 16.80
CA LYS A 157 11.14 20.94 16.41
C LYS A 157 11.18 21.69 15.09
N PRO A 158 12.17 22.58 14.89
CA PRO A 158 12.26 23.32 13.65
C PRO A 158 12.60 22.39 12.48
N CYS A 159 12.05 22.70 11.31
CA CYS A 159 12.41 22.11 10.04
C CYS A 159 13.29 23.08 9.24
N ASN A 160 14.21 22.51 8.46
CA ASN A 160 14.98 23.27 7.48
C ASN A 160 14.24 23.29 6.13
N THR A 161 14.77 24.06 5.18
CA THR A 161 14.21 24.16 3.82
C THR A 161 14.10 22.81 3.11
N GLU A 162 15.04 21.89 3.34
CA GLU A 162 15.02 20.57 2.70
C GLU A 162 13.83 19.72 3.15
N TYR A 163 13.57 19.64 4.46
CA TYR A 163 12.40 18.94 5.00
C TYR A 163 11.11 19.64 4.60
N LYS A 164 11.09 20.98 4.59
CA LYS A 164 9.93 21.74 4.15
C LYS A 164 9.56 21.39 2.71
N ASN A 165 10.51 21.48 1.79
CA ASN A 165 10.30 21.16 0.38
C ASN A 165 9.84 19.71 0.19
N TYR A 166 10.50 18.76 0.86
CA TYR A 166 10.12 17.35 0.80
C TYR A 166 8.68 17.12 1.27
N ILE A 167 8.28 17.72 2.40
CA ILE A 167 6.93 17.55 2.95
C ILE A 167 5.90 18.23 2.05
N GLU A 168 6.16 19.44 1.55
CA GLU A 168 5.26 20.15 0.63
C GLU A 168 5.02 19.36 -0.66
N GLU A 169 6.10 18.83 -1.26
CA GLU A 169 6.00 17.98 -2.44
C GLU A 169 5.22 16.68 -2.15
N SER A 170 5.50 16.04 -1.02
CA SER A 170 4.81 14.81 -0.63
C SER A 170 3.32 15.02 -0.39
N LEU A 171 2.94 16.15 0.23
CA LEU A 171 1.54 16.52 0.44
C LEU A 171 0.83 16.87 -0.86
N LYS A 172 1.52 17.52 -1.80
CA LYS A 172 1.00 17.79 -3.14
C LYS A 172 0.64 16.49 -3.87
N ILE A 173 1.54 15.50 -3.83
CA ILE A 173 1.29 14.17 -4.42
C ILE A 173 0.14 13.46 -3.70
N TYR A 174 0.09 13.53 -2.37
CA TYR A 174 -0.98 12.92 -1.58
C TYR A 174 -2.36 13.50 -1.92
N GLU A 175 -2.48 14.82 -2.02
CA GLU A 175 -3.74 15.47 -2.37
C GLU A 175 -4.10 15.29 -3.86
N GLU A 176 -3.10 15.23 -4.77
CA GLU A 176 -3.32 14.88 -6.17
C GLU A 176 -3.89 13.45 -6.31
N ALA A 177 -3.29 12.47 -5.62
CA ALA A 177 -3.79 11.10 -5.60
C ALA A 177 -5.22 11.04 -5.04
N LYS A 178 -5.52 11.74 -3.95
CA LYS A 178 -6.89 11.81 -3.39
C LYS A 178 -7.90 12.38 -4.38
N HIS A 179 -7.50 13.32 -5.22
CA HIS A 179 -8.40 13.89 -6.23
C HIS A 179 -8.60 12.95 -7.42
N LYS A 180 -7.52 12.31 -7.90
CA LYS A 180 -7.56 11.39 -9.06
C LYS A 180 -8.25 10.05 -8.73
N CYS A 181 -8.18 9.62 -7.49
CA CYS A 181 -8.70 8.33 -7.05
C CYS A 181 -10.15 8.44 -6.57
N THR A 182 -11.06 8.05 -7.45
CA THR A 182 -12.50 7.93 -7.22
C THR A 182 -12.86 6.46 -6.94
N PRO A 183 -14.03 6.17 -6.35
CA PRO A 183 -14.52 4.81 -6.15
C PRO A 183 -14.39 3.86 -7.36
N VAL A 184 -14.51 4.40 -8.58
CA VAL A 184 -14.44 3.65 -9.84
C VAL A 184 -13.00 3.48 -10.35
N SER A 185 -12.10 4.43 -10.07
CA SER A 185 -10.69 4.37 -10.55
C SER A 185 -9.74 3.61 -9.63
N HIS A 186 -10.23 3.07 -8.51
CA HIS A 186 -9.39 2.37 -7.54
C HIS A 186 -8.88 1.00 -7.98
N GLU A 187 -9.59 0.29 -8.87
CA GLU A 187 -9.23 -1.10 -9.21
C GLU A 187 -8.15 -1.21 -10.30
N GLU A 188 -7.97 -0.19 -11.14
CA GLU A 188 -7.03 -0.24 -12.28
C GLU A 188 -5.75 0.60 -12.08
N SER A 189 -5.77 1.58 -11.15
CA SER A 189 -4.63 2.49 -10.95
C SER A 189 -3.71 2.04 -9.82
N LEU A 190 -2.41 1.89 -10.12
CA LEU A 190 -1.38 1.61 -9.11
C LEU A 190 -1.20 2.79 -8.14
N LEU A 191 -1.37 4.03 -8.61
CA LEU A 191 -1.40 5.23 -7.76
C LEU A 191 -2.55 5.16 -6.74
N CYS A 192 -3.73 4.73 -7.17
CA CYS A 192 -4.87 4.59 -6.28
C CYS A 192 -4.73 3.43 -5.31
N THR A 193 -4.13 2.32 -5.76
CA THR A 193 -3.73 1.23 -4.86
C THR A 193 -2.79 1.74 -3.77
N ALA A 194 -1.72 2.47 -4.16
CA ALA A 194 -0.77 3.05 -3.21
C ALA A 194 -1.44 4.01 -2.21
N LEU A 195 -2.40 4.83 -2.66
CA LEU A 195 -3.16 5.71 -1.78
C LEU A 195 -3.97 4.91 -0.75
N GLN A 196 -4.69 3.87 -1.18
CA GLN A 196 -5.46 3.01 -0.29
C GLN A 196 -4.55 2.32 0.73
N ASP A 197 -3.38 1.85 0.29
CA ASP A 197 -2.42 1.20 1.16
C ASP A 197 -1.97 2.14 2.28
N VAL A 198 -1.59 3.37 1.93
CA VAL A 198 -1.21 4.41 2.89
C VAL A 198 -2.37 4.75 3.83
N GLN A 199 -3.58 4.92 3.29
CA GLN A 199 -4.78 5.27 4.07
C GLN A 199 -5.26 4.17 5.02
N SER A 200 -4.85 2.92 4.76
CA SER A 200 -5.15 1.80 5.65
C SER A 200 -4.23 1.75 6.88
N VAL A 201 -3.12 2.49 6.88
CA VAL A 201 -2.17 2.60 8.00
C VAL A 201 -2.37 3.92 8.74
N TYR A 202 -2.58 4.99 8.00
CA TYR A 202 -2.82 6.33 8.54
C TYR A 202 -4.18 6.83 8.09
N LYS A 203 -4.97 7.42 8.99
CA LYS A 203 -6.28 7.94 8.61
C LYS A 203 -6.15 8.99 7.50
N SER A 204 -7.17 9.14 6.66
CA SER A 204 -7.11 9.96 5.43
C SER A 204 -6.64 11.42 5.64
N ASP A 205 -6.87 11.99 6.82
CA ASP A 205 -6.45 13.35 7.17
C ASP A 205 -5.15 13.41 7.98
N GLU A 206 -4.61 12.27 8.41
CA GLU A 206 -3.49 12.21 9.35
C GLU A 206 -2.18 12.69 8.72
N LEU A 207 -1.85 12.22 7.51
CA LEU A 207 -0.65 12.68 6.79
C LEU A 207 -0.67 14.20 6.59
N SER A 208 -1.84 14.74 6.22
CA SER A 208 -2.05 16.17 6.01
C SER A 208 -1.91 17.04 7.27
N LYS A 209 -1.85 16.45 8.47
CA LYS A 209 -1.61 17.17 9.75
C LYS A 209 -0.14 17.44 10.04
N ILE A 210 0.78 16.96 9.19
CA ILE A 210 2.19 17.30 9.36
C ILE A 210 2.37 18.82 9.34
N THR A 211 3.18 19.34 10.26
CA THR A 211 3.57 20.73 10.27
C THR A 211 5.09 20.81 10.25
N CYS A 212 5.60 21.96 9.82
CA CYS A 212 7.02 22.25 9.70
C CYS A 212 7.15 23.76 9.91
N ASN A 213 7.66 24.17 11.08
CA ASN A 213 7.69 25.57 11.56
C ASN A 213 6.34 26.31 11.56
N GLY A 214 5.22 25.59 11.47
CA GLY A 214 3.89 26.19 11.24
C GLY A 214 3.69 26.82 9.85
N GLU A 215 4.62 26.60 8.91
CA GLU A 215 4.62 27.26 7.59
C GLU A 215 3.89 26.47 6.50
N ILE A 216 3.64 25.18 6.72
CA ILE A 216 2.92 24.34 5.75
C ILE A 216 1.43 24.65 5.81
N SER A 217 0.88 25.15 4.70
CA SER A 217 -0.55 25.40 4.55
C SER A 217 -1.16 24.37 3.59
N ILE A 218 -1.85 23.38 4.15
CA ILE A 218 -2.50 22.34 3.36
C ILE A 218 -3.57 22.91 2.41
N ASP A 219 -4.26 23.98 2.81
CA ASP A 219 -5.28 24.60 1.96
C ASP A 219 -4.67 25.29 0.73
N LYS A 220 -3.47 25.90 0.88
CA LYS A 220 -2.71 26.40 -0.27
C LYS A 220 -2.30 25.27 -1.22
N ILE A 221 -1.83 24.15 -0.66
CA ILE A 221 -1.46 22.96 -1.45
C ILE A 221 -2.67 22.42 -2.21
N ARG A 222 -3.82 22.26 -1.55
CA ARG A 222 -5.07 21.82 -2.20
C ARG A 222 -5.50 22.76 -3.33
N ALA A 223 -5.43 24.07 -3.11
CA ALA A 223 -5.75 25.05 -4.14
C ALA A 223 -4.79 24.97 -5.34
N GLU A 224 -3.50 24.76 -5.08
CA GLU A 224 -2.49 24.57 -6.14
C GLU A 224 -2.75 23.29 -6.95
N VAL A 225 -2.99 22.16 -6.27
CA VAL A 225 -3.33 20.88 -6.91
C VAL A 225 -4.57 21.03 -7.79
N GLN A 226 -5.64 21.65 -7.27
CA GLN A 226 -6.86 21.87 -8.04
C GLN A 226 -6.60 22.68 -9.32
N LYS A 227 -5.79 23.74 -9.23
CA LYS A 227 -5.42 24.58 -10.38
C LYS A 227 -4.63 23.81 -11.44
N LEU A 228 -3.71 22.94 -11.02
CA LEU A 228 -2.91 22.12 -11.94
C LEU A 228 -3.78 21.12 -12.70
N LEU A 229 -4.70 20.45 -12.00
CA LEU A 229 -5.60 19.46 -12.58
C LEU A 229 -6.59 20.07 -13.59
N THR A 230 -7.14 21.26 -13.30
CA THR A 230 -7.99 21.98 -14.26
C THR A 230 -7.24 22.35 -15.54
N LYS A 231 -5.95 22.70 -15.44
CA LYS A 231 -5.12 23.03 -16.61
C LYS A 231 -4.83 21.79 -17.46
N GLU A 232 -4.58 20.65 -16.82
CA GLU A 232 -4.33 19.36 -17.49
C GLU A 232 -5.56 18.93 -18.32
N GLN A 233 -6.76 19.07 -17.75
CA GLN A 233 -8.02 18.76 -18.43
C GLN A 233 -8.31 19.69 -19.63
N ALA A 234 -7.94 20.97 -19.55
CA ALA A 234 -8.12 21.92 -20.65
C ALA A 234 -7.17 21.69 -21.85
N THR A 235 -6.13 20.85 -21.68
CA THR A 235 -5.11 20.59 -22.72
C THR A 235 -5.39 19.31 -23.52
N LEU A 236 -6.41 18.52 -23.15
CA LEU A 236 -6.85 17.35 -23.92
C LEU A 236 -7.80 17.79 -25.06
N PRO A 237 -7.60 17.35 -26.32
CA PRO A 237 -8.48 17.72 -27.41
C PRO A 237 -9.89 17.15 -27.19
N PRO A 238 -10.97 17.88 -27.56
CA PRO A 238 -12.33 17.34 -27.50
C PRO A 238 -12.42 16.07 -28.36
N GLN A 239 -12.95 14.99 -27.82
CA GLN A 239 -13.35 13.83 -28.62
C GLN A 239 -14.36 14.30 -29.67
N ALA A 240 -13.95 14.24 -30.94
CA ALA A 240 -14.81 14.53 -32.08
C ALA A 240 -15.89 13.43 -32.16
N GLY A 241 -17.10 13.77 -31.68
CA GLY A 241 -18.30 12.95 -31.81
C GLY A 241 -19.23 13.52 -32.88
N ALA A 242 -19.27 12.82 -34.02
CA ALA A 242 -20.33 12.76 -35.03
C ALA A 242 -20.65 14.02 -35.87
N SER A 243 -20.16 14.01 -37.11
CA SER A 243 -20.85 14.57 -38.27
C SER A 243 -21.77 13.51 -38.90
N GLN A 244 -23.02 13.90 -39.21
CA GLN A 244 -23.84 13.41 -40.31
C GLN A 244 -24.52 14.66 -40.87
N SER A 245 -24.01 15.24 -41.96
CA SER A 245 -24.35 14.94 -43.37
C SER A 245 -25.82 15.20 -43.68
N ASP A 246 -26.10 16.22 -44.49
CA ASP A 246 -26.78 15.91 -45.74
C ASP A 246 -26.34 16.81 -46.88
N SER A 247 -26.24 16.15 -48.03
CA SER A 247 -25.67 16.66 -49.27
C SER A 247 -26.80 17.24 -50.12
N ASP A 248 -26.57 18.37 -50.77
CA ASP A 248 -27.12 18.54 -52.11
C ASP A 248 -26.30 19.50 -52.97
N GLN A 249 -26.52 19.38 -54.27
CA GLN A 249 -25.49 19.16 -55.28
C GLN A 249 -25.06 20.42 -56.08
N SER A 250 -23.79 20.41 -56.50
CA SER A 250 -23.21 20.93 -57.76
C SER A 250 -22.80 22.41 -57.96
N VAL A 251 -21.49 22.52 -58.28
CA VAL A 251 -20.87 23.22 -59.44
C VAL A 251 -20.52 24.72 -59.34
N ILE A 252 -19.22 24.93 -59.07
CA ILE A 252 -18.22 25.82 -59.73
C ILE A 252 -18.40 27.37 -59.70
N LYS A 253 -17.31 27.99 -59.23
CA LYS A 253 -16.74 29.37 -59.44
C LYS A 253 -17.10 30.49 -58.43
N ASN A 254 -16.10 30.76 -57.56
CA ASN A 254 -15.57 32.04 -57.06
C ASN A 254 -15.95 33.33 -57.84
N PRO A 255 -15.75 34.56 -57.29
CA PRO A 255 -15.54 34.98 -55.88
C PRO A 255 -16.21 36.36 -55.54
N VAL A 256 -15.87 36.93 -54.36
CA VAL A 256 -15.75 38.38 -54.03
C VAL A 256 -16.91 39.10 -53.30
N GLN A 257 -16.51 39.72 -52.16
CA GLN A 257 -17.06 40.89 -51.43
C GLN A 257 -18.45 40.78 -50.78
N LEU A 258 -18.81 41.45 -49.68
CA LEU A 258 -18.18 42.30 -48.64
C LEU A 258 -19.37 42.77 -47.78
N HIS A 259 -19.15 42.98 -46.47
CA HIS A 259 -20.06 43.67 -45.53
C HIS A 259 -21.40 42.93 -45.24
N GLU A 260 -22.07 43.03 -44.09
CA GLU A 260 -21.90 43.53 -42.72
C GLU A 260 -23.29 43.33 -42.06
N SER A 261 -23.34 43.37 -40.73
CA SER A 261 -24.55 43.62 -39.92
C SER A 261 -25.44 42.42 -39.56
N THR A 262 -25.09 41.77 -38.44
CA THR A 262 -25.80 41.78 -37.13
C THR A 262 -27.32 42.12 -37.09
N PRO A 263 -28.03 41.80 -35.98
CA PRO A 263 -28.53 40.51 -35.48
C PRO A 263 -30.06 40.53 -35.26
N GLU A 264 -30.67 39.41 -34.85
CA GLU A 264 -31.80 39.32 -33.88
C GLU A 264 -32.25 37.85 -33.85
N GLU A 265 -31.92 37.07 -32.82
CA GLU A 265 -32.58 36.95 -31.51
C GLU A 265 -33.91 36.19 -31.50
N THR A 266 -33.90 35.11 -30.71
CA THR A 266 -35.04 34.42 -30.05
C THR A 266 -35.99 33.62 -30.95
N SER A 267 -36.37 32.38 -30.64
CA SER A 267 -36.82 31.86 -29.34
C SER A 267 -36.91 30.33 -29.33
N SER A 268 -36.47 29.75 -28.21
CA SER A 268 -37.07 28.64 -27.46
C SER A 268 -38.02 27.66 -28.20
N PHE A 269 -37.67 26.37 -28.18
CA PHE A 269 -38.65 25.35 -27.78
C PHE A 269 -38.01 24.21 -26.98
N SER A 270 -38.46 24.08 -25.75
CA SER A 270 -38.19 23.00 -24.80
C SER A 270 -38.69 21.65 -25.32
N ASN A 271 -37.99 20.57 -24.96
CA ASN A 271 -38.66 19.31 -24.64
C ASN A 271 -37.88 18.49 -23.61
N THR A 272 -38.47 18.44 -22.41
CA THR A 272 -38.18 17.50 -21.33
C THR A 272 -39.04 16.26 -21.53
N GLN A 273 -38.48 15.05 -21.37
CA GLN A 273 -39.04 13.94 -20.57
C GLN A 273 -38.38 12.58 -20.91
N LYS A 274 -37.78 11.94 -19.88
CA LYS A 274 -38.10 10.58 -19.37
C LYS A 274 -36.92 10.05 -18.54
N ALA A 275 -37.02 10.17 -17.22
CA ALA A 275 -36.18 9.44 -16.27
C ALA A 275 -37.07 8.45 -15.53
N THR A 276 -37.03 7.17 -15.91
CA THR A 276 -37.70 6.09 -15.20
C THR A 276 -36.76 5.50 -14.15
N SER A 277 -37.26 5.50 -12.91
CA SER A 277 -36.58 5.17 -11.65
C SER A 277 -36.25 3.68 -11.51
N VAL A 278 -34.98 3.37 -11.23
CA VAL A 278 -34.42 2.02 -10.99
C VAL A 278 -34.39 1.69 -9.48
N VAL A 279 -35.28 2.25 -8.67
CA VAL A 279 -35.23 2.09 -7.20
C VAL A 279 -36.07 0.90 -6.70
N PHE A 280 -36.97 0.35 -7.53
CA PHE A 280 -37.90 -0.70 -7.10
C PHE A 280 -37.33 -2.14 -7.02
N PRO A 281 -36.30 -2.57 -7.79
CA PRO A 281 -35.78 -3.95 -7.69
C PRO A 281 -34.94 -4.22 -6.44
N LEU A 282 -34.27 -3.20 -5.89
CA LEU A 282 -33.28 -3.38 -4.82
C LEU A 282 -33.91 -3.78 -3.48
N PHE A 283 -35.12 -3.29 -3.19
CA PHE A 283 -35.84 -3.64 -1.97
C PHE A 283 -36.32 -5.10 -1.98
N GLY A 284 -36.71 -5.62 -3.14
CA GLY A 284 -37.11 -7.03 -3.29
C GLY A 284 -35.95 -8.00 -3.04
N ILE A 285 -34.76 -7.64 -3.50
CA ILE A 285 -33.54 -8.43 -3.30
C ILE A 285 -33.15 -8.45 -1.82
N LEU A 286 -33.14 -7.29 -1.15
CA LEU A 286 -32.80 -7.20 0.28
C LEU A 286 -33.78 -7.96 1.18
N LEU A 287 -35.09 -7.86 0.89
CA LEU A 287 -36.11 -8.63 1.63
C LEU A 287 -35.92 -10.14 1.45
N SER A 288 -35.58 -10.58 0.24
CA SER A 288 -35.34 -11.99 -0.04
C SER A 288 -34.15 -12.52 0.77
N PHE A 289 -33.01 -11.81 0.77
CA PHE A 289 -31.85 -12.20 1.58
C PHE A 289 -32.13 -12.23 3.09
N PHE A 290 -32.93 -11.28 3.61
CA PHE A 290 -33.31 -11.26 5.01
C PHE A 290 -34.15 -12.49 5.41
N LEU A 291 -35.08 -12.90 4.56
CA LEU A 291 -35.89 -14.10 4.79
C LEU A 291 -35.03 -15.38 4.73
N PHE A 292 -34.15 -15.52 3.74
CA PHE A 292 -33.24 -16.67 3.66
C PHE A 292 -32.28 -16.72 4.86
N TYR A 293 -31.78 -15.58 5.34
CA TYR A 293 -30.95 -15.53 6.54
C TYR A 293 -31.72 -16.01 7.79
N LYS A 294 -32.99 -15.63 7.95
CA LYS A 294 -33.81 -15.98 9.11
C LYS A 294 -34.28 -17.44 9.14
N PHE A 295 -34.43 -18.07 7.97
CA PHE A 295 -34.98 -19.44 7.86
C PHE A 295 -33.95 -20.52 7.46
N THR A 296 -32.69 -20.15 7.20
CA THR A 296 -31.61 -21.11 6.96
C THR A 296 -30.90 -21.44 8.29
N PRO A 297 -30.72 -22.72 8.69
CA PRO A 297 -30.09 -23.10 9.96
C PRO A 297 -28.55 -22.92 9.96
N ALA A 298 -28.03 -21.98 9.15
CA ALA A 298 -26.59 -21.73 9.02
C ALA A 298 -25.99 -20.97 10.23
N GLY A 299 -26.82 -20.27 11.01
CA GLY A 299 -26.37 -19.52 12.20
C GLY A 299 -25.79 -20.42 13.31
N THR A 300 -26.33 -21.62 13.49
CA THR A 300 -25.84 -22.60 14.46
C THR A 300 -24.58 -23.33 14.00
N TRP A 301 -24.41 -23.53 12.68
CA TRP A 301 -23.25 -24.22 12.14
C TRP A 301 -21.97 -23.38 12.27
N LEU A 302 -22.08 -22.07 12.01
CA LEU A 302 -20.96 -21.12 12.13
C LEU A 302 -20.43 -21.01 13.57
N HIS A 303 -21.32 -21.13 14.58
CA HIS A 303 -20.89 -21.06 15.97
C HIS A 303 -20.15 -22.35 16.41
N SER A 304 -20.56 -23.52 15.92
CA SER A 304 -19.88 -24.79 16.24
C SER A 304 -18.48 -24.89 15.62
N HIS A 305 -18.29 -24.32 14.42
CA HIS A 305 -17.01 -24.35 13.71
C HIS A 305 -15.97 -23.38 14.29
N LEU A 306 -16.42 -22.37 15.07
CA LEU A 306 -15.54 -21.42 15.77
C LEU A 306 -15.13 -21.91 17.17
N GLN A 307 -15.85 -22.87 17.77
CA GLN A 307 -15.50 -23.43 19.09
C GLN A 307 -14.66 -24.71 19.00
N SER A 308 -14.56 -25.38 17.85
CA SER A 308 -13.88 -26.67 17.70
C SER A 308 -12.35 -26.60 17.52
N LYS A 309 -11.69 -25.50 17.89
CA LYS A 309 -10.23 -25.32 17.70
C LYS A 309 -9.45 -24.88 18.95
N LYS A 310 -9.90 -25.27 20.14
CA LYS A 310 -9.18 -24.98 21.39
C LYS A 310 -9.01 -26.20 22.30
N THR A 311 -8.32 -27.25 21.84
CA THR A 311 -7.56 -28.15 22.72
C THR A 311 -6.65 -29.08 21.91
N VAL A 312 -5.36 -28.71 21.77
CA VAL A 312 -4.25 -29.66 21.57
C VAL A 312 -3.03 -29.04 22.23
N SER A 313 -2.64 -29.54 23.42
CA SER A 313 -1.26 -29.59 23.92
C SER A 313 -1.27 -30.05 25.39
N SER A 314 -1.15 -31.35 25.62
CA SER A 314 -0.19 -31.92 26.58
C SER A 314 -0.18 -33.44 26.39
N ASN A 315 1.04 -33.96 26.24
CA ASN A 315 1.34 -35.32 25.84
C ASN A 315 0.93 -36.35 26.90
N LEU A 316 0.51 -37.51 26.39
CA LEU A 316 0.31 -38.76 27.10
C LEU A 316 1.64 -39.26 27.67
N ASN A 317 1.69 -39.51 28.96
CA ASN A 317 2.38 -40.65 29.53
C ASN A 317 1.32 -41.43 30.30
N GLU A 318 0.94 -42.54 29.70
CA GLU A 318 -0.03 -43.51 30.22
C GLU A 318 0.73 -44.60 30.97
N GLU A 319 0.02 -45.24 31.90
CA GLU A 319 0.34 -46.52 32.56
C GLU A 319 0.99 -46.42 33.96
N GLU A 320 0.15 -46.38 35.01
CA GLU A 320 0.11 -47.44 36.03
C GLU A 320 -1.22 -47.39 36.84
N THR A 321 -2.03 -48.42 36.60
CA THR A 321 -3.14 -49.03 37.35
C THR A 321 -3.45 -48.59 38.80
N HIS A 322 -4.70 -48.26 39.12
CA HIS A 322 -5.73 -49.19 39.65
C HIS A 322 -6.96 -48.43 40.20
N ASP A 323 -8.12 -48.75 39.65
CA ASP A 323 -9.46 -48.47 40.21
C ASP A 323 -9.66 -49.18 41.57
N LEU A 324 -10.47 -48.60 42.46
CA LEU A 324 -11.85 -49.05 42.77
C LEU A 324 -12.39 -48.42 44.08
N LEU A 325 -13.54 -47.72 43.95
CA LEU A 325 -14.76 -47.73 44.81
C LEU A 325 -14.63 -47.42 46.32
N GLU A 326 -15.55 -46.82 47.07
CA GLU A 326 -16.89 -46.25 46.92
C GLU A 326 -17.19 -45.58 48.28
N ASN A 327 -18.01 -44.52 48.27
CA ASN A 327 -18.97 -44.13 49.30
C ASN A 327 -18.59 -43.83 50.77
N THR A 328 -19.27 -42.79 51.26
CA THR A 328 -19.99 -42.70 52.55
C THR A 328 -19.53 -41.58 53.49
N HIS A 329 -20.26 -40.46 53.38
CA HIS A 329 -21.07 -39.83 54.41
C HIS A 329 -20.61 -39.84 55.89
N ASN A 330 -20.56 -38.62 56.43
CA ASN A 330 -20.38 -38.22 57.83
C ASN A 330 -21.09 -39.10 58.87
N SER A 331 -20.47 -39.26 60.04
CA SER A 331 -21.19 -39.23 61.32
C SER A 331 -20.35 -38.63 62.44
N ILE A 332 -21.08 -37.98 63.34
CA ILE A 332 -20.69 -37.12 64.46
C ILE A 332 -20.59 -38.01 65.73
N ILE A 333 -19.90 -37.50 66.77
CA ILE A 333 -20.24 -37.56 68.22
C ILE A 333 -19.18 -38.22 69.14
N GLU A 334 -18.60 -37.35 69.99
CA GLU A 334 -18.26 -37.44 71.45
C GLU A 334 -17.43 -38.65 71.97
N ASN A 335 -16.66 -38.61 73.07
CA ASN A 335 -16.78 -37.89 74.32
C ASN A 335 -15.48 -38.03 75.17
N SER A 336 -15.37 -37.14 76.17
CA SER A 336 -14.83 -37.34 77.53
C SER A 336 -13.32 -37.32 77.85
N ASN A 337 -12.91 -36.18 78.42
CA ASN A 337 -12.33 -35.99 79.77
C ASN A 337 -11.18 -36.91 80.27
N THR A 338 -10.03 -36.33 80.62
CA THR A 338 -9.57 -36.05 82.02
C THR A 338 -8.04 -35.88 82.13
N HIS A 339 -7.64 -34.74 82.72
CA HIS A 339 -6.51 -34.45 83.63
C HIS A 339 -5.18 -35.25 83.57
N HIS A 340 -4.03 -34.56 83.43
CA HIS A 340 -3.16 -34.08 84.54
C HIS A 340 -1.81 -33.52 84.03
N LEU A 341 -1.42 -32.35 84.56
CA LEU A 341 -0.08 -31.73 84.48
C LEU A 341 0.96 -32.55 85.26
N VAL A 342 2.20 -32.64 84.77
CA VAL A 342 3.45 -32.54 85.55
C VAL A 342 4.54 -31.93 84.66
N GLY A 343 5.22 -30.87 85.13
CA GLY A 343 6.39 -30.27 84.47
C GLY A 343 7.70 -30.57 85.20
N TYR A 344 8.83 -30.39 84.52
CA TYR A 344 10.09 -29.97 85.13
C TYR A 344 11.09 -29.46 84.07
N HIS A 345 11.69 -28.30 84.33
CA HIS A 345 12.91 -27.81 83.69
C HIS A 345 14.09 -28.06 84.63
N PRO A 346 15.28 -28.36 84.09
CA PRO A 346 16.47 -27.69 84.62
C PRO A 346 17.50 -27.25 83.57
N SER A 347 18.01 -26.04 83.83
CA SER A 347 19.31 -25.40 83.52
C SER A 347 19.83 -25.39 82.10
#